data_AF-A0A6P0YMN4-F1
#
_entry.id   AF-A0A6P0YMN4-F1
#
_cell.length_a   1.000
_cell.length_b   1.000
_cell.length_c   1.000
_cell.angle_alpha   90.00
_cell.angle_beta   90.00
_cell.angle_gamma   90.00
#
_symmetry.space_group_name_H-M   'P 1'
#
loop_
_entity.id
_entity.type
_entity.pdbx_description
1 polymer ?
#
loop_
_entity_poly.entity_id
_entity_poly.type
_entity_poly.pdbx_seq_one_letter_code
_entity_poly.pdbx_strand_id
1 'polypeptide(L)' 'MNFDFRVAALELFLTQDGEPIRTFIEGKAEKYGRDFRVISCWEPTSQTCSWCEFKGGKLDLQVREWICLNCETKHDRD' A
#
# COMPACT_ATOMS: atom_id res chain seq x y z
N MET A 1 -4.27 24.86 25.05
CA MET A 1 -3.24 23.93 25.56
C MET A 1 -2.24 23.73 24.45
N ASN A 2 -1.03 24.24 24.68
CA ASN A 2 0.07 24.38 23.71
C ASN A 2 0.62 23.03 23.26
N PHE A 3 0.89 22.85 21.97
CA PHE A 3 2.07 22.09 21.52
C PHE A 3 2.66 22.77 20.28
N ASP A 4 3.94 23.05 20.41
CA ASP A 4 4.80 23.95 19.65
C ASP A 4 5.29 23.22 18.38
N PHE A 5 4.78 23.59 17.20
CA PHE A 5 5.21 23.01 15.92
C PHE A 5 6.31 23.87 15.29
N ARG A 6 7.49 23.89 15.91
CA ARG A 6 8.72 24.26 15.20
C ARG A 6 9.14 23.06 14.36
N VAL A 7 8.58 22.95 13.15
CA VAL A 7 9.05 22.00 12.14
C VAL A 7 9.87 22.77 11.11
N ALA A 8 11.13 22.37 11.02
CA ALA A 8 12.19 23.03 10.30
C ALA A 8 11.93 23.10 8.79
N ALA A 9 12.45 24.20 8.23
CA ALA A 9 12.45 24.56 6.83
C ALA A 9 13.31 23.63 5.97
N LEU A 10 12.90 23.54 4.70
CA LEU A 10 13.68 23.26 3.48
C LEU A 10 14.78 22.20 3.56
N GLU A 11 14.51 21.06 2.93
CA GLU A 11 15.27 20.56 1.78
C GLU A 11 14.47 19.42 1.12
N LEU A 12 13.80 19.75 0.01
CA LEU A 12 13.06 18.81 -0.83
C LEU A 12 13.99 18.44 -1.98
N PHE A 13 14.89 17.48 -1.81
CA PHE A 13 15.44 16.63 -2.87
C PHE A 13 16.35 15.59 -2.20
N LEU A 14 16.07 14.29 -2.40
CA LEU A 14 16.98 13.15 -2.52
C LEU A 14 16.23 11.82 -2.23
N THR A 15 16.52 10.79 -3.02
CA THR A 15 16.95 9.49 -2.46
C THR A 15 18.08 8.95 -3.34
N GLN A 16 19.30 8.92 -2.81
CA GLN A 16 20.45 8.18 -3.36
C GLN A 16 21.06 7.19 -2.34
N ASP A 17 20.53 7.10 -1.11
CA ASP A 17 21.27 6.58 0.06
C ASP A 17 20.78 5.26 0.66
N GLY A 18 19.97 4.46 -0.05
CA GLY A 18 19.68 3.08 0.37
C GLY A 18 18.76 2.92 1.60
N GLU A 19 18.06 3.97 2.03
CA GLU A 19 17.04 3.84 3.07
C GLU A 19 15.83 3.01 2.59
N PRO A 20 15.21 2.22 3.50
CA PRO A 20 14.06 1.41 3.14
C PRO A 20 12.89 2.29 2.69
N ILE A 21 12.28 1.92 1.55
CA ILE A 21 11.13 2.61 0.92
C ILE A 21 10.02 2.94 1.93
N ARG A 22 9.84 2.10 2.95
CA ARG A 22 8.89 2.30 4.04
C ARG A 22 9.12 3.61 4.79
N THR A 23 10.34 3.84 5.30
CA THR A 23 10.69 5.05 6.05
C THR A 23 10.48 6.31 5.22
N PHE A 24 10.83 6.23 3.93
CA PHE A 24 10.63 7.33 2.99
C PHE A 24 9.14 7.68 2.78
N ILE A 25 8.28 6.67 2.66
CA ILE A 25 6.84 6.88 2.48
C ILE A 25 6.21 7.38 3.79
N GLU A 26 6.61 6.85 4.95
CA GLU A 26 6.17 7.31 6.27
C GLU A 26 6.47 8.81 6.47
N GLY A 27 7.71 9.23 6.24
CA GLY A 27 8.09 10.65 6.36
C GLY A 27 7.35 11.56 5.37
N LYS A 28 7.05 11.07 4.16
CA LYS A 28 6.20 11.81 3.21
C LYS A 28 4.75 11.89 3.67
N ALA A 29 4.18 10.81 4.20
CA ALA A 29 2.80 10.79 4.68
C ALA A 29 2.61 11.80 5.81
N GLU A 30 3.53 11.83 6.79
CA GLU A 30 3.54 12.81 7.87
C GLU A 30 3.63 14.25 7.35
N LYS A 31 4.54 14.50 6.39
CA LYS A 31 4.70 15.82 5.76
C LYS A 31 3.43 16.34 5.08
N TYR A 32 2.65 15.46 4.45
CA TYR A 32 1.42 15.84 3.75
C TYR A 32 0.16 15.63 4.60
N GLY A 33 0.29 15.22 5.87
CA GLY A 33 -0.85 14.93 6.74
C GLY A 33 -1.72 13.77 6.25
N ARG A 34 -1.14 12.78 5.58
CA ARG A 34 -1.84 11.59 5.06
C ARG A 34 -1.75 10.44 6.07
N ASP A 35 -2.82 9.65 6.19
CA ASP A 35 -2.80 8.42 6.98
C ASP A 35 -1.98 7.35 6.26
N PHE A 36 -1.02 6.75 6.96
CA PHE A 36 -0.19 5.67 6.48
C PHE A 36 -0.29 4.49 7.43
N ARG A 37 -0.65 3.32 6.88
CA ARG A 37 -0.82 2.08 7.63
C ARG A 37 -0.07 0.95 6.96
N VAL A 38 0.62 0.16 7.76
CA VAL A 38 1.35 -1.02 7.27
C VAL A 38 0.52 -2.27 7.51
N ILE A 39 0.26 -2.99 6.43
CA ILE A 39 -0.36 -4.30 6.45
C ILE A 39 0.70 -5.41 6.48
N SER A 40 0.33 -6.58 6.98
CA SER A 40 1.24 -7.72 7.06
C SER A 40 1.52 -8.32 5.67
N CYS A 41 2.73 -8.86 5.46
CA CYS A 41 3.13 -9.48 4.18
C CYS A 41 2.42 -10.81 3.89
N TRP A 42 1.75 -11.40 4.88
CA TRP A 42 1.07 -12.69 4.77
C TRP A 42 -0.43 -12.55 4.54
N GLU A 43 -0.93 -11.32 4.43
CA GLU A 43 -2.32 -11.07 4.09
C GLU A 43 -2.56 -11.44 2.62
N PRO A 44 -3.52 -12.34 2.30
CA PRO A 44 -3.78 -12.80 0.94
C PRO A 44 -4.56 -11.76 0.11
N THR A 45 -4.05 -10.53 0.04
CA THR A 45 -4.71 -9.41 -0.65
C THR A 45 -4.85 -9.65 -2.14
N SER A 46 -3.83 -10.23 -2.78
CA SER A 46 -3.84 -10.58 -4.21
C SER A 46 -4.67 -11.82 -4.57
N GLN A 47 -5.18 -12.54 -3.58
CA GLN A 47 -6.01 -13.74 -3.75
C GLN A 47 -7.46 -13.53 -3.27
N THR A 48 -7.77 -12.31 -2.84
CA THR A 48 -9.08 -11.94 -2.31
C THR A 48 -9.74 -10.96 -3.27
N CYS A 49 -11.00 -11.24 -3.64
CA CYS A 49 -11.80 -10.31 -4.41
C CYS A 49 -12.04 -9.02 -3.61
N SER A 50 -11.70 -7.86 -4.15
CA SER A 50 -11.92 -6.56 -3.51
C SER A 50 -13.40 -6.18 -3.39
N TRP A 51 -14.29 -6.82 -4.14
CA TRP A 51 -15.72 -6.51 -4.17
C TRP A 51 -16.57 -7.39 -3.25
N CYS A 52 -16.29 -8.70 -3.22
CA CYS A 52 -17.08 -9.67 -2.43
C CYS A 52 -16.29 -10.44 -1.38
N GLU A 53 -15.01 -10.10 -1.18
CA GLU A 53 -14.11 -10.75 -0.19
C GLU A 53 -13.92 -12.26 -0.41
N PHE A 54 -14.35 -12.78 -1.56
CA PHE A 54 -14.19 -14.18 -1.92
C PHE A 54 -12.71 -14.51 -2.12
N LYS A 55 -12.24 -15.54 -1.40
CA LYS A 55 -10.87 -16.05 -1.52
C LYS A 55 -10.82 -17.04 -2.67
N GLY A 56 -10.30 -16.60 -3.81
CA GLY A 56 -10.20 -17.39 -5.06
C GLY A 56 -9.19 -18.54 -5.00
N GLY A 57 -8.46 -18.67 -3.89
CA GLY A 57 -7.41 -19.67 -3.72
C GLY A 57 -6.14 -19.30 -4.47
N LYS A 58 -5.30 -20.30 -4.73
CA LYS A 58 -3.96 -20.11 -5.28
C LYS A 58 -4.02 -19.74 -6.77
N LEU A 59 -3.83 -18.47 -7.08
CA LEU A 59 -3.62 -17.96 -8.43
C LEU A 59 -2.15 -18.17 -8.84
N ASP A 60 -1.91 -18.74 -10.03
CA ASP A 60 -0.55 -18.93 -10.55
C ASP A 60 0.06 -17.60 -10.98
N LEU A 61 1.35 -17.36 -10.71
CA LEU A 61 2.05 -16.11 -10.93
C LEU A 61 1.99 -15.58 -12.38
N GLN A 62 1.65 -16.41 -13.37
CA GLN A 62 1.49 -15.97 -14.76
C GLN A 62 0.12 -15.33 -15.05
N VAL A 63 -0.89 -15.57 -14.21
CA VAL A 63 -2.28 -15.13 -14.43
C VAL A 63 -2.45 -13.68 -13.96
N ARG A 64 -2.33 -12.71 -14.87
CA ARG A 64 -2.51 -11.28 -14.54
C ARG A 64 -3.96 -10.87 -14.38
N GLU A 65 -4.82 -11.39 -15.24
CA GLU A 65 -6.25 -11.13 -15.20
C GLU A 65 -6.99 -12.38 -14.74
N TRP A 66 -7.90 -12.23 -13.78
CA TRP A 66 -8.74 -13.31 -13.31
C TRP A 66 -10.19 -12.84 -13.11
N ILE A 67 -11.12 -13.79 -13.21
CA ILE A 67 -12.55 -13.52 -13.01
C ILE A 67 -12.94 -14.13 -11.67
N CYS A 68 -13.59 -13.33 -10.82
CA CYS A 68 -14.09 -13.83 -9.54
C CYS A 68 -15.22 -14.85 -9.76
N LEU A 69 -15.09 -16.04 -9.16
CA LEU A 69 -16.11 -17.10 -9.26
C LEU A 69 -17.43 -16.78 -8.52
N ASN A 70 -17.42 -15.80 -7.61
CA ASN A 70 -18.60 -15.44 -6.81
C ASN A 70 -19.37 -14.24 -7.37
N CYS A 71 -18.68 -13.27 -7.97
CA CYS A 71 -19.29 -12.02 -8.44
C CYS A 71 -19.01 -11.70 -9.91
N GLU A 72 -18.32 -12.60 -10.63
CA GLU A 72 -17.96 -12.46 -12.04
C GLU A 72 -17.18 -11.18 -12.39
N THR A 73 -16.68 -10.47 -11.37
CA THR A 73 -15.89 -9.26 -11.56
C THR A 73 -14.53 -9.62 -12.13
N LYS A 74 -14.11 -8.88 -13.15
CA LYS A 74 -12.76 -8.98 -13.72
C LYS A 74 -11.79 -8.21 -12.84
N HIS A 75 -10.75 -8.90 -12.36
CA HIS A 75 -9.68 -8.33 -11.57
C HIS A 75 -8.37 -8.39 -12.35
N ASP A 76 -7.60 -7.31 -12.27
CA ASP A 76 -6.15 -7.36 -12.44
C ASP A 76 -5.51 -7.75 -11.10
N ARG A 77 -4.31 -8.31 -11.12
CA ARG A 77 -3.61 -8.75 -9.91
C ARG A 77 -3.06 -7.58 -9.10
N ASP A 78 -2.66 -6.50 -9.76
CA ASP A 78 -2.12 -5.29 -9.12
C ASP A 78 -3.25 -4.33 -8.71
#